data_AF-A0A1I3HFP6-F1
#
_entry.id   AF-A0A1I3HFP6-F1
#
_cell.length_a   1.000
_cell.length_b   1.000
_cell.length_c   1.000
_cell.angle_alpha   90.00
_cell.angle_beta   90.00
_cell.angle_gamma   90.00
#
_symmetry.space_group_name_H-M   'P 1'
#
loop_
_entity.id
_entity.type
_entity.pdbx_description
1 polymer ?
#
loop_
_entity_poly.entity_id
_entity_poly.type
_entity_poly.pdbx_seq_one_letter_code
_entity_poly.pdbx_strand_id
1 'polypeptide(L)'
;MGQINRDDMLELTRRFTSARSNLARIAGAYIDEEGYIDGTFNTSFLNIKGAEKNRCLDIAKTIPFAKPNEELIQYTIPGLGPGSIWQMIYAIRECELKNDALMLNLYELIAEKYPKGRPYAIYVYYGAYDVPIKGSDKSYQDESEEVYKYLIMAISPVDEEQVPHSPEAGFLYPAFTNRSTDINHVNFYSQDYEEARELMKFLDIL
;
A
#
# COMPACT_ATOMS: atom_id res chain seq x y z
N MET A 1 -5.25 -15.26 -11.84
CA MET A 1 -4.04 -14.56 -11.35
C MET A 1 -3.23 -14.09 -12.54
N GLY A 2 -2.97 -12.79 -12.63
CA GLY A 2 -2.04 -12.23 -13.61
C GLY A 2 -0.59 -12.47 -13.18
N GLN A 3 0.33 -12.54 -14.14
CA GLN A 3 1.76 -12.72 -13.88
C GLN A 3 2.41 -11.37 -13.59
N ILE A 4 2.86 -11.14 -12.36
CA ILE A 4 3.56 -9.91 -11.98
C ILE A 4 4.97 -9.91 -12.57
N ASN A 5 5.32 -8.86 -13.31
CA ASN A 5 6.67 -8.62 -13.80
C ASN A 5 7.57 -8.08 -12.67
N ARG A 6 8.66 -8.79 -12.36
CA ARG A 6 9.61 -8.39 -11.33
C ARG A 6 10.28 -7.04 -11.63
N ASP A 7 10.55 -6.74 -12.90
CA ASP A 7 11.25 -5.50 -13.27
C ASP A 7 10.42 -4.25 -13.02
N ASP A 8 9.09 -4.34 -13.18
CA ASP A 8 8.16 -3.25 -12.85
C ASP A 8 8.17 -2.97 -11.35
N MET A 9 8.13 -4.03 -10.54
CA MET A 9 8.23 -3.92 -9.08
C MET A 9 9.59 -3.36 -8.64
N LEU A 10 10.68 -3.76 -9.29
CA LEU A 10 12.00 -3.20 -9.04
C LEU A 10 12.11 -1.73 -9.47
N GLU A 11 11.44 -1.32 -10.55
CA GLU A 11 11.36 0.08 -10.97
C GLU A 11 10.68 0.94 -9.91
N LEU A 12 9.55 0.49 -9.38
CA LEU A 12 8.82 1.19 -8.33
C LEU A 12 9.61 1.22 -7.01
N THR A 13 10.15 0.09 -6.57
CA THR A 13 10.87 0.01 -5.27
C THR A 13 12.17 0.83 -5.23
N ARG A 14 12.79 1.15 -6.37
CA ARG A 14 13.92 2.10 -6.44
C ARG A 14 13.53 3.52 -6.01
N ARG A 15 12.24 3.84 -5.98
CA ARG A 15 11.72 5.11 -5.46
C ARG A 15 11.62 5.10 -3.95
N PHE A 16 11.57 3.95 -3.27
CA PHE A 16 11.47 3.90 -1.80
C PHE A 16 12.82 4.06 -1.10
N THR A 17 13.43 5.23 -1.33
CA THR A 17 14.64 5.69 -0.66
C THR A 17 14.50 7.17 -0.32
N SER A 18 15.17 7.62 0.75
CA SER A 18 15.09 9.01 1.18
C SER A 18 15.46 10.04 0.10
N ALA A 19 16.31 9.65 -0.87
CA ALA A 19 16.76 10.52 -1.95
C ALA A 19 15.84 10.53 -3.19
N ARG A 20 14.96 9.54 -3.36
CA ARG A 20 14.19 9.34 -4.60
C ARG A 20 12.70 9.08 -4.39
N SER A 21 12.23 9.25 -3.15
CA SER A 21 10.83 8.99 -2.78
C SER A 21 9.86 9.88 -3.53
N ASN A 22 8.85 9.20 -4.07
CA ASN A 22 7.66 9.74 -4.71
C ASN A 22 6.42 9.60 -3.80
N LEU A 23 6.61 9.17 -2.53
CA LEU A 23 5.56 9.16 -1.54
C LEU A 23 5.26 10.60 -1.14
N ALA A 24 4.00 11.00 -1.26
CA ALA A 24 3.55 12.36 -0.98
C ALA A 24 2.89 12.47 0.40
N ARG A 25 2.19 11.42 0.83
CA ARG A 25 1.43 11.41 2.08
C ARG A 25 1.44 10.02 2.72
N ILE A 26 1.37 10.00 4.05
CA ILE A 26 1.14 8.80 4.85
C ILE A 26 0.03 9.09 5.85
N ALA A 27 -0.81 8.12 6.10
CA ALA A 27 -1.75 8.09 7.20
C ALA A 27 -1.70 6.72 7.87
N GLY A 28 -2.00 6.65 9.15
CA GLY A 28 -2.07 5.37 9.83
C GLY A 28 -2.89 5.39 11.10
N ALA A 29 -3.22 4.19 11.55
CA ALA A 29 -3.88 3.91 12.81
C ALA A 29 -3.14 2.81 13.57
N TYR A 30 -3.20 2.89 14.89
CA TYR A 30 -2.74 1.86 15.82
C TYR A 30 -3.97 1.17 16.40
N ILE A 31 -4.02 -0.15 16.24
CA ILE A 31 -5.11 -1.00 16.69
C ILE A 31 -4.59 -1.83 17.86
N ASP A 32 -5.34 -1.82 18.96
CA ASP A 32 -5.02 -2.63 20.13
C ASP A 32 -5.41 -4.11 19.93
N GLU A 33 -5.23 -4.92 20.97
CA GLU A 33 -5.57 -6.35 20.93
C GLU A 33 -7.08 -6.64 20.84
N GLU A 34 -7.92 -5.71 21.30
CA GLU A 34 -9.38 -5.82 21.30
C GLU A 34 -9.99 -5.27 20.00
N GLY A 35 -9.19 -4.61 19.16
CA GLY A 35 -9.61 -4.03 17.89
C GLY A 35 -9.99 -2.55 17.97
N TYR A 36 -9.69 -1.86 19.08
CA TYR A 36 -9.92 -0.41 19.20
C TYR A 36 -8.76 0.39 18.62
N ILE A 37 -9.09 1.59 18.15
CA ILE A 37 -8.10 2.54 17.62
C ILE A 37 -7.50 3.33 18.79
N ASP A 38 -6.24 3.05 19.12
CA ASP A 38 -5.47 3.77 20.14
C ASP A 38 -5.04 5.17 19.69
N GLY A 39 -4.86 5.34 18.37
CA GLY A 39 -4.43 6.61 17.81
C GLY A 39 -4.37 6.57 16.29
N THR A 40 -4.44 7.76 15.69
CA THR A 40 -4.31 7.94 14.25
C THR A 40 -3.36 9.10 13.93
N PHE A 41 -2.81 9.08 12.72
CA PHE A 41 -2.05 10.20 12.17
C PHE A 41 -2.30 10.33 10.67
N ASN A 42 -2.11 11.54 10.15
CA ASN A 42 -2.15 11.81 8.72
C ASN A 42 -1.26 13.02 8.40
N THR A 43 -0.19 12.82 7.63
CA THR A 43 0.81 13.86 7.40
C THR A 43 1.45 13.77 6.01
N SER A 44 1.98 14.90 5.54
CA SER A 44 2.84 14.88 4.36
C SER A 44 4.08 14.02 4.63
N PHE A 45 4.45 13.18 3.67
CA PHE A 45 5.62 12.33 3.79
C PHE A 45 6.94 13.14 3.90
N LEU A 46 6.93 14.39 3.42
CA LEU A 46 8.06 15.33 3.56
C LEU A 46 8.31 15.75 5.01
N ASN A 47 7.30 15.66 5.88
CA ASN A 47 7.42 16.05 7.29
C ASN A 47 8.10 14.97 8.14
N ILE A 48 8.14 13.73 7.68
CA ILE A 48 8.79 12.61 8.37
C ILE A 48 10.31 12.74 8.20
N LYS A 49 11.07 12.54 9.28
CA LYS A 49 12.51 12.79 9.30
C LYS A 49 13.27 11.62 9.92
N GLY A 50 14.59 11.61 9.70
CA GLY A 50 15.51 10.71 10.39
C GLY A 50 15.16 9.23 10.25
N ALA A 51 15.28 8.50 11.36
CA ALA A 51 15.07 7.06 11.42
C ALA A 51 13.61 6.66 11.10
N GLU A 52 12.64 7.47 11.51
CA GLU A 52 11.22 7.23 11.23
C GLU A 52 10.95 7.22 9.73
N LYS A 53 11.52 8.17 8.99
CA LYS A 53 11.35 8.23 7.52
C LYS A 53 11.86 6.95 6.85
N ASN A 54 13.03 6.46 7.27
CA ASN A 54 13.59 5.23 6.72
C ASN A 54 12.71 4.02 7.06
N ARG A 55 12.20 3.94 8.30
CA ARG A 55 11.25 2.89 8.69
C ARG A 55 9.99 2.89 7.83
N CYS A 56 9.36 4.05 7.64
CA CYS A 56 8.19 4.18 6.77
C CYS A 56 8.50 3.76 5.32
N LEU A 57 9.68 4.11 4.80
CA LEU A 57 10.11 3.66 3.47
C LEU A 57 10.29 2.15 3.40
N ASP A 58 10.91 1.54 4.42
CA ASP A 58 11.15 0.09 4.47
C ASP A 58 9.84 -0.70 4.57
N ILE A 59 8.88 -0.22 5.39
CA ILE A 59 7.52 -0.78 5.47
C ILE A 59 6.83 -0.72 4.11
N ALA A 60 6.76 0.47 3.50
CA ALA A 60 6.12 0.63 2.19
C ALA A 60 6.80 -0.23 1.11
N LYS A 61 8.13 -0.33 1.14
CA LYS A 61 8.92 -1.08 0.16
C LYS A 61 8.73 -2.58 0.27
N THR A 62 8.50 -3.12 1.48
CA THR A 62 8.38 -4.56 1.71
C THR A 62 7.34 -5.20 0.78
N ILE A 63 6.20 -4.55 0.59
CA ILE A 63 5.07 -5.06 -0.21
C ILE A 63 5.47 -5.27 -1.68
N PRO A 64 5.80 -4.23 -2.48
CA PRO A 64 6.18 -4.42 -3.87
C PRO A 64 7.56 -5.10 -4.03
N PHE A 65 8.41 -5.12 -3.00
CA PHE A 65 9.69 -5.83 -3.07
C PHE A 65 9.58 -7.34 -2.81
N ALA A 66 8.49 -7.83 -2.24
CA ALA A 66 8.24 -9.25 -2.00
C ALA A 66 8.31 -10.09 -3.30
N LYS A 67 8.48 -11.40 -3.17
CA LYS A 67 8.63 -12.30 -4.34
C LYS A 67 7.34 -12.31 -5.18
N PRO A 68 7.39 -11.86 -6.44
CA PRO A 68 6.21 -11.86 -7.29
C PRO A 68 5.71 -13.26 -7.58
N ASN A 69 4.40 -13.45 -7.57
CA ASN A 69 3.69 -14.70 -7.82
C ASN A 69 3.92 -15.78 -6.75
N GLU A 70 4.52 -15.42 -5.61
CA GLU A 70 4.68 -16.27 -4.42
C GLU A 70 4.14 -15.55 -3.19
N GLU A 71 4.76 -14.41 -2.83
CA GLU A 71 4.42 -13.60 -1.65
C GLU A 71 3.60 -12.36 -2.05
N LEU A 72 3.80 -11.86 -3.28
CA LEU A 72 3.03 -10.78 -3.89
C LEU A 72 2.24 -11.33 -5.07
N ILE A 73 0.92 -11.31 -4.99
CA ILE A 73 0.03 -11.96 -5.96
C ILE A 73 -0.95 -10.93 -6.52
N GLN A 74 -1.18 -10.99 -7.83
CA GLN A 74 -2.13 -10.10 -8.50
C GLN A 74 -3.54 -10.71 -8.52
N TYR A 75 -4.49 -9.93 -8.01
CA TYR A 75 -5.91 -10.24 -8.00
C TYR A 75 -6.70 -9.22 -8.81
N THR A 76 -7.76 -9.67 -9.47
CA THR A 76 -8.75 -8.81 -10.10
C THR A 76 -9.70 -8.32 -9.02
N ILE A 77 -9.97 -7.01 -8.98
CA ILE A 77 -10.96 -6.45 -8.06
C ILE A 77 -12.38 -6.68 -8.61
N PRO A 78 -13.41 -6.84 -7.76
CA PRO A 78 -14.80 -7.03 -8.19
C PRO A 78 -15.40 -5.77 -8.85
N GLY A 79 -14.74 -4.61 -8.70
CA GLY A 79 -15.13 -3.33 -9.28
C GLY A 79 -15.47 -2.26 -8.23
N LEU A 80 -15.76 -1.05 -8.71
CA LEU A 80 -16.00 0.16 -7.91
C LEU A 80 -17.50 0.43 -7.67
N GLY A 81 -18.29 -0.64 -7.51
CA GLY A 81 -19.73 -0.53 -7.31
C GLY A 81 -20.11 0.24 -6.03
N PRO A 82 -21.31 0.86 -5.97
CA PRO A 82 -21.76 1.60 -4.79
C PRO A 82 -21.70 0.75 -3.51
N GLY A 83 -21.03 1.27 -2.48
CA GLY A 83 -20.88 0.60 -1.18
C GLY A 83 -19.78 -0.47 -1.13
N SER A 84 -19.04 -0.72 -2.22
CA SER A 84 -17.91 -1.66 -2.18
C SER A 84 -16.72 -1.07 -1.43
N ILE A 85 -15.92 -1.94 -0.80
CA ILE A 85 -14.65 -1.53 -0.18
C ILE A 85 -13.71 -0.89 -1.22
N TRP A 86 -13.73 -1.37 -2.46
CA TRP A 86 -12.92 -0.82 -3.55
C TRP A 86 -13.36 0.59 -3.97
N GLN A 87 -14.65 0.92 -3.88
CA GLN A 87 -15.11 2.29 -4.06
C GLN A 87 -14.48 3.22 -3.01
N MET A 88 -14.42 2.79 -1.75
CA MET A 88 -13.76 3.53 -0.68
C MET A 88 -12.25 3.66 -0.90
N ILE A 89 -11.54 2.55 -1.19
CA ILE A 89 -10.10 2.55 -1.47
C ILE A 89 -9.77 3.47 -2.67
N TYR A 90 -10.57 3.43 -3.72
CA TYR A 90 -10.42 4.32 -4.87
C TYR A 90 -10.64 5.79 -4.48
N ALA A 91 -11.68 6.11 -3.70
CA ALA A 91 -11.91 7.47 -3.21
C ALA A 91 -10.77 7.97 -2.30
N ILE A 92 -10.18 7.09 -1.48
CA ILE A 92 -9.00 7.38 -0.65
C ILE A 92 -7.79 7.75 -1.53
N ARG A 93 -7.58 7.02 -2.62
CA ARG A 93 -6.54 7.34 -3.62
C ARG A 93 -6.80 8.69 -4.28
N GLU A 94 -8.03 8.93 -4.76
CA GLU A 94 -8.39 10.16 -5.47
C GLU A 94 -8.32 11.40 -4.57
N CYS A 95 -8.63 11.28 -3.29
CA CYS A 95 -8.43 12.35 -2.33
C CYS A 95 -7.00 12.43 -1.77
N GLU A 96 -6.09 11.57 -2.22
CA GLU A 96 -4.68 11.57 -1.82
C GLU A 96 -4.48 11.41 -0.30
N LEU A 97 -5.32 10.61 0.35
CA LEU A 97 -5.46 10.46 1.81
C LEU A 97 -5.90 11.72 2.57
N LYS A 98 -6.33 12.79 1.91
CA LYS A 98 -6.61 14.08 2.59
C LYS A 98 -7.92 14.11 3.39
N ASN A 99 -8.74 13.07 3.30
CA ASN A 99 -10.00 12.97 4.02
C ASN A 99 -9.84 12.06 5.26
N ASP A 100 -9.61 12.67 6.43
CA ASP A 100 -9.41 11.94 7.68
C ASP A 100 -10.60 11.08 8.09
N ALA A 101 -11.84 11.52 7.81
CA ALA A 101 -13.03 10.73 8.11
C ALA A 101 -13.10 9.46 7.25
N LEU A 102 -12.69 9.55 5.98
CA LEU A 102 -12.62 8.39 5.09
C LEU A 102 -11.52 7.41 5.52
N MET A 103 -10.38 7.92 6.01
CA MET A 103 -9.32 7.10 6.58
C MET A 103 -9.78 6.39 7.86
N LEU A 104 -10.43 7.12 8.76
CA LEU A 104 -10.96 6.55 10.01
C LEU A 104 -11.93 5.40 9.73
N ASN A 105 -12.88 5.60 8.82
CA ASN A 105 -13.82 4.55 8.41
C ASN A 105 -13.11 3.31 7.84
N LEU A 106 -12.04 3.50 7.07
CA LEU A 106 -11.24 2.37 6.56
C LEU A 106 -10.59 1.59 7.71
N TYR A 107 -10.00 2.29 8.69
CA TYR A 107 -9.36 1.65 9.84
C TYR A 107 -10.35 0.87 10.69
N GLU A 108 -11.51 1.45 10.98
CA GLU A 108 -12.59 0.79 11.74
C GLU A 108 -13.06 -0.49 11.03
N LEU A 109 -13.28 -0.44 9.71
CA LEU A 109 -13.68 -1.61 8.94
C LEU A 109 -12.60 -2.71 8.93
N ILE A 110 -11.32 -2.34 8.79
CA ILE A 110 -10.24 -3.32 8.84
C ILE A 110 -10.15 -3.93 10.24
N ALA A 111 -10.21 -3.12 11.30
CA ALA A 111 -10.13 -3.61 12.67
C ALA A 111 -11.28 -4.58 13.00
N GLU A 112 -12.49 -4.28 12.53
CA GLU A 112 -13.67 -5.14 12.72
C GLU A 112 -13.55 -6.48 11.95
N LYS A 113 -13.05 -6.44 10.71
CA LYS A 113 -13.03 -7.62 9.82
C LYS A 113 -11.74 -8.43 9.89
N TYR A 114 -10.68 -7.87 10.46
CA TYR A 114 -9.36 -8.48 10.56
C TYR A 114 -8.78 -8.41 11.98
N PRO A 115 -9.44 -9.03 12.97
CA PRO A 115 -8.91 -9.09 14.33
C PRO A 115 -7.65 -9.97 14.39
N LYS A 116 -6.58 -9.47 15.01
CA LYS A 116 -5.31 -10.19 15.16
C LYS A 116 -5.07 -10.74 16.56
N GLY A 117 -5.88 -10.33 17.56
CA GLY A 117 -5.68 -10.70 18.97
C GLY A 117 -4.35 -10.23 19.54
N ARG A 118 -3.75 -9.21 18.94
CA ARG A 118 -2.52 -8.53 19.34
C ARG A 118 -2.48 -7.14 18.70
N PRO A 119 -1.74 -6.17 19.27
CA PRO A 119 -1.62 -4.86 18.69
C PRO A 119 -0.96 -4.86 17.30
N TYR A 120 -1.44 -3.99 16.41
CA TYR A 120 -0.87 -3.78 15.08
C TYR A 120 -1.15 -2.38 14.54
N ALA A 121 -0.39 -1.96 13.53
CA ALA A 121 -0.57 -0.71 12.81
C ALA A 121 -1.11 -0.96 11.40
N ILE A 122 -2.00 -0.06 10.96
CA ILE A 122 -2.46 0.03 9.57
C ILE A 122 -1.84 1.30 8.98
N TYR A 123 -0.85 1.16 8.11
CA TYR A 123 -0.22 2.29 7.43
C TYR A 123 -0.68 2.35 5.98
N VAL A 124 -1.14 3.52 5.54
CA VAL A 124 -1.56 3.80 4.16
C VAL A 124 -0.71 4.92 3.60
N TYR A 125 -0.10 4.66 2.46
CA TYR A 125 0.77 5.59 1.75
C TYR A 125 0.11 5.99 0.45
N TYR A 126 0.25 7.26 0.06
CA TYR A 126 -0.06 7.73 -1.29
C TYR A 126 1.21 8.18 -1.98
N GLY A 127 1.42 7.68 -3.20
CA GLY A 127 2.52 8.06 -4.08
C GLY A 127 2.04 8.45 -5.47
N ALA A 128 2.82 9.30 -6.12
CA ALA A 128 2.63 9.70 -7.51
C ALA A 128 3.98 9.60 -8.23
N TYR A 129 4.12 8.66 -9.15
CA TYR A 129 5.35 8.37 -9.87
C TYR A 129 5.26 8.82 -11.32
N ASP A 130 6.09 9.77 -11.73
CA ASP A 130 6.32 10.06 -13.14
C ASP A 130 7.07 8.90 -13.80
N VAL A 131 6.40 8.15 -14.67
CA VAL A 131 6.99 7.00 -15.36
C VAL A 131 7.79 7.49 -16.57
N PRO A 132 9.13 7.30 -16.61
CA PRO A 132 9.95 7.81 -17.70
C PRO A 132 9.79 6.99 -18.98
N ILE A 133 9.96 7.59 -20.15
CA ILE A 133 9.98 6.84 -21.41
C ILE A 133 11.27 6.00 -21.49
N LYS A 134 11.14 4.71 -21.82
CA LYS A 134 12.28 3.85 -22.17
C LYS A 134 12.44 3.88 -23.68
N GLY A 135 13.51 4.51 -24.18
CA GLY A 135 13.87 4.42 -25.59
C GLY A 135 14.24 2.98 -25.99
N SER A 136 14.17 2.68 -27.30
CA SER A 136 14.53 1.38 -27.90
C SER A 136 15.91 0.86 -27.46
N ASP A 137 16.82 1.79 -27.12
CA ASP A 137 18.20 1.52 -26.74
C ASP A 137 18.43 1.52 -25.21
N LYS A 138 17.36 1.40 -24.40
CA LYS A 138 17.38 1.46 -22.92
C LYS A 138 17.89 2.78 -22.33
N SER A 139 18.01 3.84 -23.14
CA SER A 139 18.23 5.20 -22.63
C SER A 139 16.93 5.74 -22.03
N TYR A 140 17.04 6.37 -20.86
CA TYR A 140 15.95 7.14 -20.27
C TYR A 140 15.85 8.47 -21.02
N GLN A 141 14.65 8.84 -21.42
CA GLN A 141 14.35 10.19 -21.92
C GLN A 141 13.74 11.01 -20.78
N ASP A 142 13.99 12.33 -20.78
CA ASP A 142 13.46 13.27 -19.76
C ASP A 142 11.94 13.49 -19.88
N GLU A 143 11.28 12.86 -20.84
CA GLU A 143 9.84 12.89 -21.01
C GLU A 143 9.16 11.71 -20.29
N SER A 144 8.07 12.01 -19.58
CA SER A 144 7.21 11.03 -18.91
C SER A 144 5.91 10.88 -19.67
N GLU A 145 5.48 9.63 -19.86
CA GLU A 145 4.23 9.31 -20.58
C GLU A 145 3.01 9.32 -19.65
N GLU A 146 3.20 8.93 -18.38
CA GLU A 146 2.13 8.76 -17.41
C GLU A 146 2.60 9.10 -15.99
N VAL A 147 1.68 9.64 -15.18
CA VAL A 147 1.85 9.75 -13.73
C VAL A 147 1.08 8.60 -13.06
N TYR A 148 1.80 7.59 -12.60
CA TYR A 148 1.24 6.46 -11.86
C TYR A 148 0.96 6.87 -10.41
N LYS A 149 -0.32 7.09 -10.09
CA LYS A 149 -0.81 7.39 -8.73
C LYS A 149 -1.28 6.11 -8.06
N TYR A 150 -0.81 5.86 -6.84
CA TYR A 150 -1.07 4.59 -6.14
C TYR A 150 -1.16 4.75 -4.62
N LEU A 151 -1.73 3.71 -4.03
CA LEU A 151 -1.76 3.43 -2.60
C LEU A 151 -0.89 2.22 -2.29
N ILE A 152 -0.19 2.29 -1.17
CA ILE A 152 0.32 1.10 -0.48
C ILE A 152 -0.37 1.03 0.87
N MET A 153 -1.00 -0.08 1.21
CA MET A 153 -1.51 -0.35 2.55
C MET A 153 -0.67 -1.46 3.18
N ALA A 154 -0.19 -1.26 4.40
CA ALA A 154 0.63 -2.18 5.15
C ALA A 154 0.01 -2.46 6.51
N ILE A 155 -0.12 -3.73 6.86
CA ILE A 155 -0.52 -4.22 8.17
C ILE A 155 0.74 -4.75 8.86
N SER A 156 1.17 -4.06 9.92
CA SER A 156 2.42 -4.35 10.63
C SER A 156 2.15 -4.63 12.10
N PRO A 157 2.69 -5.71 12.70
CA PRO A 157 2.72 -5.83 14.15
C PRO A 157 3.53 -4.67 14.75
N VAL A 158 3.17 -4.28 15.98
CA VAL A 158 3.85 -3.21 16.72
C VAL A 158 4.45 -3.76 18.01
N ASP A 159 5.53 -3.13 18.48
CA ASP A 159 6.06 -3.37 19.83
C ASP A 159 5.34 -2.54 20.90
N GLU A 160 5.79 -2.66 22.15
CA GLU A 160 5.25 -1.94 23.31
C GLU A 160 5.36 -0.41 23.18
N GLU A 161 6.27 0.09 22.35
CA GLU A 161 6.43 1.53 22.06
C GLU A 161 5.61 1.97 20.84
N GLN A 162 4.70 1.11 20.36
CA GLN A 162 3.91 1.31 19.13
C GLN A 162 4.78 1.52 17.89
N VAL A 163 6.00 0.98 17.86
CA VAL A 163 6.86 1.03 16.68
C VAL A 163 6.48 -0.11 15.74
N PRO A 164 6.04 0.16 14.50
CA PRO A 164 5.69 -0.89 13.55
C PRO A 164 6.92 -1.62 13.04
N HIS A 165 6.81 -2.93 12.92
CA HIS A 165 7.79 -3.80 12.28
C HIS A 165 7.45 -4.05 10.81
N SER A 166 8.19 -4.97 10.17
CA SER A 166 7.90 -5.41 8.80
C SER A 166 6.44 -5.85 8.67
N PRO A 167 5.74 -5.48 7.59
CA PRO A 167 4.35 -5.85 7.40
C PRO A 167 4.19 -7.36 7.21
N GLU A 168 3.06 -7.88 7.67
CA GLU A 168 2.65 -9.28 7.50
C GLU A 168 1.67 -9.44 6.33
N ALA A 169 0.92 -8.38 6.04
CA ALA A 169 0.00 -8.32 4.92
C ALA A 169 -0.12 -6.88 4.39
N GLY A 170 -0.60 -6.73 3.17
CA GLY A 170 -0.80 -5.42 2.58
C GLY A 170 -1.09 -5.48 1.10
N PHE A 171 -1.18 -4.33 0.45
CA PHE A 171 -1.35 -4.27 -0.99
C PHE A 171 -0.74 -3.03 -1.63
N LEU A 172 -0.51 -3.12 -2.95
CA LEU A 172 -0.30 -2.01 -3.87
C LEU A 172 -1.53 -1.89 -4.79
N TYR A 173 -2.19 -0.73 -4.79
CA TYR A 173 -3.36 -0.44 -5.63
C TYR A 173 -3.29 0.95 -6.27
N PRO A 174 -3.56 1.10 -7.58
CA PRO A 174 -3.82 0.03 -8.54
C PRO A 174 -2.55 -0.77 -8.83
N ALA A 175 -2.66 -1.93 -9.47
CA ALA A 175 -1.46 -2.67 -9.86
C ALA A 175 -0.61 -1.83 -10.85
N PHE A 176 0.71 -1.96 -10.74
CA PHE A 176 1.65 -1.40 -11.71
C PHE A 176 2.05 -2.50 -12.69
N THR A 177 1.51 -2.44 -13.90
CA THR A 177 1.62 -3.51 -14.90
C THR A 177 2.12 -2.92 -16.21
N ASN A 178 3.22 -3.46 -16.74
CA ASN A 178 3.85 -2.96 -17.97
C ASN A 178 4.12 -1.46 -17.94
N ARG A 179 4.57 -1.00 -16.76
CA ARG A 179 4.89 0.41 -16.50
C ARG A 179 3.71 1.38 -16.61
N SER A 180 2.47 0.90 -16.45
CA SER A 180 1.26 1.72 -16.50
C SER A 180 0.30 1.36 -15.35
N THR A 181 -0.69 2.23 -15.10
CA THR A 181 -1.77 1.97 -14.15
C THR A 181 -2.70 0.87 -14.64
N ASP A 182 -2.83 -0.20 -13.86
CA ASP A 182 -3.87 -1.21 -14.05
C ASP A 182 -4.95 -1.09 -12.96
N ILE A 183 -6.02 -0.36 -13.29
CA ILE A 183 -7.09 0.02 -12.34
C ILE A 183 -7.92 -1.16 -11.82
N ASN A 184 -7.94 -2.26 -12.58
CA ASN A 184 -8.80 -3.42 -12.31
C ASN A 184 -8.10 -4.47 -11.45
N HIS A 185 -6.85 -4.24 -11.07
CA HIS A 185 -6.06 -5.20 -10.32
C HIS A 185 -5.42 -4.59 -9.09
N VAL A 186 -5.18 -5.45 -8.11
CA VAL A 186 -4.41 -5.17 -6.90
C VAL A 186 -3.28 -6.20 -6.80
N ASN A 187 -2.10 -5.75 -6.41
CA ASN A 187 -1.03 -6.66 -6.00
C ASN A 187 -1.09 -6.80 -4.48
N PHE A 188 -1.55 -7.96 -3.99
CA PHE A 188 -1.71 -8.26 -2.58
C PHE A 188 -0.50 -9.02 -2.06
N TYR A 189 0.04 -8.57 -0.93
CA TYR A 189 1.17 -9.17 -0.23
C TYR A 189 0.68 -9.87 1.03
N SER A 190 1.21 -11.07 1.28
CA SER A 190 1.04 -11.80 2.53
C SER A 190 2.29 -12.59 2.86
N GLN A 191 2.76 -12.49 4.11
CA GLN A 191 3.80 -13.37 4.65
C GLN A 191 3.27 -14.77 4.94
N ASP A 192 2.03 -14.86 5.44
CA ASP A 192 1.28 -16.09 5.62
C ASP A 192 -0.12 -15.92 5.02
N TYR A 193 -0.47 -16.82 4.09
CA TYR A 193 -1.72 -16.76 3.34
C TYR A 193 -2.95 -17.03 4.22
N GLU A 194 -2.88 -17.99 5.16
CA GLU A 194 -4.01 -18.31 6.02
C GLU A 194 -4.24 -17.20 7.04
N GLU A 195 -3.17 -16.59 7.57
CA GLU A 195 -3.32 -15.40 8.41
C GLU A 195 -3.89 -14.21 7.65
N ALA A 196 -3.62 -14.05 6.36
CA ALA A 196 -4.13 -12.93 5.55
C ALA A 196 -5.55 -13.17 5.02
N ARG A 197 -6.10 -14.37 5.17
CA ARG A 197 -7.33 -14.80 4.50
C ARG A 197 -8.55 -13.94 4.84
N GLU A 198 -8.74 -13.56 6.09
CA GLU A 198 -9.88 -12.72 6.48
C GLU A 198 -9.76 -11.29 5.89
N LEU A 199 -8.54 -10.74 5.81
CA LEU A 199 -8.29 -9.48 5.12
C LEU A 199 -8.62 -9.60 3.62
N MET A 200 -8.24 -10.70 2.98
CA MET A 200 -8.56 -10.94 1.57
C MET A 200 -10.07 -11.13 1.32
N LYS A 201 -10.80 -11.78 2.24
CA LYS A 201 -12.28 -11.88 2.17
C LYS A 201 -12.91 -10.50 2.29
N PHE A 202 -12.45 -9.68 3.23
CA PHE A 202 -12.91 -8.31 3.39
C PHE A 202 -12.69 -7.49 2.13
N LEU A 203 -11.54 -7.66 1.48
CA LEU A 203 -11.21 -7.02 0.22
C LEU A 203 -11.92 -7.65 -1.00
N ASP A 204 -12.67 -8.74 -0.85
CA ASP A 204 -13.38 -9.43 -1.94
C ASP A 204 -12.45 -9.82 -3.10
N ILE A 205 -11.29 -10.40 -2.77
CA ILE A 205 -10.27 -10.84 -3.74
C ILE A 205 -9.90 -12.33 -3.62
N LEU A 206 -10.76 -13.13 -2.98
CA LEU A 206 -10.61 -14.59 -2.88
C LEU A 206 -11.42 -15.37 -3.91
#